data_AF-A0A3N4LBY3-F1
#
_entry.id   AF-A0A3N4LBY3-F1
#
_cell.length_a   1.000
_cell.length_b   1.000
_cell.length_c   1.000
_cell.angle_alpha   90.00
_cell.angle_beta   90.00
_cell.angle_gamma   90.00
#
_symmetry.space_group_name_H-M   'P 1'
#
loop_
_entity.id
_entity.type
_entity.pdbx_description
1 polymer ?
#
loop_
_entity_poly.entity_id
_entity_poly.type
_entity_poly.pdbx_seq_one_letter_code
_entity_poly.pdbx_strand_id
1 'polypeptide(L)'
;MSNLISKFVVKKILKETAENKFGKQDGLFERTPARKMKHTNIKFTSNKKKLRKALPPGLTQAEQEILVKVKRRAYMLDMSLFSMCGLRFGWSSVIGLVPAVGDVLDLFLALMVVRTASEASLPSSIRAKMLFNIILDFLIGLVPFLGDLADAAYKCNTRNAIALENYLRKRGQENIRKSGIPAPPDLSLPE
;
A
#
# COMPACT_ATOMS: atom_id res chain seq x y z
N MET A 1 26.60 21.00 -1.82
CA MET A 1 25.20 21.05 -1.36
C MET A 1 24.44 19.71 -1.44
N SER A 2 24.88 18.73 -2.24
CA SER A 2 24.24 17.39 -2.34
C SER A 2 24.12 16.63 -1.00
N ASN A 3 25.13 16.71 -0.13
CA ASN A 3 25.17 15.95 1.14
C ASN A 3 24.11 16.32 2.18
N LEU A 4 23.51 17.52 2.13
CA LEU A 4 22.49 17.95 3.08
C LEU A 4 21.09 17.49 2.65
N ILE A 5 20.79 17.63 1.36
CA ILE A 5 19.52 17.21 0.77
C ILE A 5 19.39 15.68 0.84
N SER A 6 20.46 14.94 0.52
CA SER A 6 20.47 13.48 0.61
C SER A 6 20.21 13.00 2.04
N LYS A 7 20.90 13.58 3.05
CA LYS A 7 20.67 13.26 4.46
C LYS A 7 19.24 13.56 4.91
N PHE A 8 18.64 14.65 4.44
CA PHE A 8 17.27 15.00 4.81
C PHE A 8 16.24 14.04 4.20
N VAL A 9 16.40 13.71 2.92
CA VAL A 9 15.54 12.74 2.21
C VAL A 9 15.65 11.36 2.86
N VAL A 10 16.88 10.87 3.09
CA VAL A 10 17.12 9.58 3.75
C VAL A 10 16.53 9.57 5.16
N LYS A 11 16.74 10.61 5.97
CA LYS A 11 16.18 10.69 7.33
C LYS A 11 14.66 10.73 7.34
N LYS A 12 14.05 11.43 6.37
CA LYS A 12 12.59 11.51 6.23
C LYS A 12 12.00 10.15 5.81
N ILE A 13 12.63 9.46 4.86
CA ILE A 13 12.24 8.12 4.42
C ILE A 13 12.40 7.12 5.57
N LEU A 14 13.53 7.14 6.28
CA LEU A 14 13.76 6.28 7.45
C LEU A 14 12.71 6.52 8.54
N LYS A 15 12.37 7.79 8.81
CA LYS A 15 11.33 8.15 9.77
C LYS A 15 9.96 7.63 9.35
N GLU A 16 9.53 7.89 8.12
CA GLU A 16 8.27 7.35 7.59
C GLU A 16 8.26 5.81 7.56
N THR A 17 9.40 5.17 7.29
CA THR A 17 9.50 3.70 7.23
C THR A 17 9.42 3.07 8.62
N ALA A 18 10.07 3.70 9.61
CA ALA A 18 10.02 3.29 11.01
C ALA A 18 8.61 3.47 11.60
N GLU A 19 7.96 4.61 11.36
CA GLU A 19 6.58 4.89 11.78
C GLU A 19 5.59 3.86 11.20
N ASN A 20 5.84 3.39 9.98
CA ASN A 20 4.99 2.41 9.29
C ASN A 20 5.27 0.94 9.66
N LYS A 21 6.06 0.64 10.71
CA LYS A 21 6.45 -0.73 11.13
C LYS A 21 6.88 -1.61 9.94
N PHE A 22 7.80 -1.13 9.10
CA PHE A 22 8.37 -1.91 7.98
C PHE A 22 7.30 -2.55 7.07
N GLY A 23 6.26 -1.80 6.69
CA GLY A 23 5.26 -2.31 5.73
C GLY A 23 4.40 -3.47 6.23
N LYS A 24 4.36 -3.72 7.56
CA LYS A 24 3.48 -4.73 8.18
C LYS A 24 2.00 -4.33 8.22
N GLN A 25 1.66 -3.11 7.80
CA GLN A 25 0.28 -2.69 7.63
C GLN A 25 -0.25 -3.20 6.28
N ASP A 26 -0.94 -4.34 6.31
CA ASP A 26 -1.67 -4.82 5.14
C ASP A 26 -2.86 -3.84 4.89
N GLY A 27 -2.85 -3.10 3.78
CA GLY A 27 -3.92 -2.15 3.44
C GLY A 27 -5.27 -2.80 3.14
N LEU A 28 -5.27 -4.09 2.80
CA LEU A 28 -6.45 -4.86 2.43
C LEU A 28 -7.00 -5.74 3.56
N PHE A 29 -6.13 -6.25 4.44
CA PHE A 29 -6.50 -7.23 5.45
C PHE A 29 -6.26 -6.73 6.87
N GLU A 30 -7.18 -7.05 7.75
CA GLU A 30 -7.01 -6.91 9.19
C GLU A 30 -6.79 -8.28 9.81
N ARG A 31 -5.85 -8.36 10.75
CA ARG A 31 -5.59 -9.60 11.51
C ARG A 31 -6.23 -9.47 12.88
N THR A 32 -7.55 -9.53 12.94
CA THR A 32 -8.24 -9.62 14.23
C THR A 32 -8.06 -11.03 14.81
N PRO A 33 -7.82 -11.17 16.14
CA PRO A 33 -7.91 -12.47 16.77
C PRO A 33 -9.35 -12.96 16.61
N ALA A 34 -9.53 -14.21 16.17
CA ALA A 34 -10.86 -14.77 15.96
C ALA A 34 -11.61 -14.81 17.31
N ARG A 35 -12.51 -13.84 17.54
CA ARG A 35 -13.37 -13.82 18.73
C ARG A 35 -14.39 -14.96 18.59
N LYS A 36 -14.23 -16.04 19.36
CA LYS A 36 -15.31 -17.01 19.55
C LYS A 36 -16.37 -16.40 20.49
N MET A 37 -17.65 -16.57 20.15
CA MET A 37 -18.79 -16.22 21.00
C MET A 37 -18.68 -16.95 22.35
N LYS A 38 -18.84 -16.20 23.45
CA LYS A 38 -18.74 -16.69 24.84
C LYS A 38 -20.04 -17.38 25.31
N HIS A 39 -20.49 -18.46 24.67
CA HIS A 39 -21.56 -19.27 25.26
C HIS A 39 -21.35 -20.80 25.23
N THR A 40 -20.20 -21.30 24.78
CA THR A 40 -19.89 -22.74 24.92
C THR A 40 -18.38 -22.98 25.05
N ASN A 41 -18.00 -23.86 25.97
CA ASN A 41 -16.62 -24.28 26.27
C ASN A 41 -15.93 -24.92 25.05
N ILE A 42 -15.26 -24.12 24.19
CA ILE A 42 -14.47 -24.66 23.08
C ILE A 42 -13.08 -24.03 23.04
N LYS A 43 -12.08 -24.90 23.24
CA LYS A 43 -10.63 -24.68 23.17
C LYS A 43 -10.17 -23.56 22.22
N PHE A 44 -9.26 -22.73 22.72
CA PHE A 44 -8.59 -21.64 22.01
C PHE A 44 -7.65 -22.22 20.94
N THR A 45 -7.97 -22.02 19.66
CA THR A 45 -6.99 -22.18 18.58
C THR A 45 -6.66 -20.77 18.05
N SER A 46 -5.39 -20.40 18.13
CA SER A 46 -4.86 -19.09 17.73
C SER A 46 -4.74 -18.94 16.20
N ASN A 47 -5.78 -19.32 15.45
CA ASN A 47 -5.79 -19.09 14.01
C ASN A 47 -6.36 -17.70 13.72
N LYS A 48 -5.46 -16.72 13.53
CA LYS A 48 -5.81 -15.37 13.07
C LYS A 48 -6.42 -15.47 11.67
N LYS A 49 -7.73 -15.24 11.54
CA LYS A 49 -8.38 -15.19 10.23
C LYS A 49 -8.04 -13.86 9.57
N LYS A 50 -7.62 -13.89 8.30
CA LYS A 50 -7.43 -12.69 7.47
C LYS A 50 -8.79 -12.23 6.97
N LEU A 51 -9.32 -11.13 7.53
CA LEU A 51 -10.58 -10.52 7.08
C LEU A 51 -10.27 -9.30 6.22
N ARG A 52 -11.09 -9.05 5.19
CA ARG A 52 -10.97 -7.81 4.40
C ARG A 52 -11.36 -6.63 5.29
N LYS A 53 -10.56 -5.56 5.27
CA LYS A 53 -10.87 -4.32 5.99
C LYS A 53 -12.20 -3.74 5.51
N ALA A 54 -12.99 -3.21 6.45
CA ALA A 54 -14.18 -2.44 6.12
C ALA A 54 -13.82 -1.17 5.34
N LEU A 55 -14.79 -0.63 4.59
CA LEU A 55 -14.64 0.67 3.94
C LEU A 55 -14.82 1.78 4.98
N PRO A 56 -14.06 2.89 4.88
CA PRO A 56 -14.26 4.03 5.75
C PRO A 56 -15.65 4.63 5.54
N PRO A 57 -16.30 5.13 6.61
CA PRO A 57 -17.63 5.72 6.51
C PRO A 57 -17.62 7.09 5.80
N GLY A 58 -18.74 7.47 5.18
CA GLY A 58 -18.93 8.80 4.58
C GLY A 58 -18.41 8.97 3.15
N LEU A 59 -17.91 7.90 2.53
CA LEU A 59 -17.51 7.89 1.12
C LEU A 59 -18.72 7.73 0.20
N THR A 60 -18.66 8.40 -0.95
CA THR A 60 -19.59 8.15 -2.07
C THR A 60 -19.38 6.76 -2.67
N GLN A 61 -20.39 6.21 -3.36
CA GLN A 61 -20.28 4.88 -4.00
C GLN A 61 -19.10 4.81 -4.99
N ALA A 62 -18.89 5.87 -5.79
CA ALA A 62 -17.77 5.96 -6.70
C ALA A 62 -16.41 5.91 -5.98
N GLU A 63 -16.25 6.62 -4.87
CA GLU A 63 -15.00 6.61 -4.08
C GLU A 63 -14.74 5.24 -3.45
N GLN A 64 -15.78 4.55 -2.99
CA GLN A 64 -15.67 3.20 -2.46
C GLN A 64 -15.17 2.22 -3.53
N GLU A 65 -15.74 2.27 -4.73
CA GLU A 65 -15.29 1.43 -5.85
C GLU A 65 -13.84 1.71 -6.25
N ILE A 66 -13.47 3.00 -6.36
CA ILE A 66 -12.10 3.41 -6.67
C ILE A 66 -11.14 2.87 -5.61
N LEU A 67 -11.47 3.03 -4.33
CA LEU A 67 -10.65 2.54 -3.23
C LEU A 67 -10.47 1.03 -3.28
N VAL A 68 -11.54 0.26 -3.55
CA VAL A 68 -11.47 -1.20 -3.71
C VAL A 68 -10.60 -1.58 -4.90
N LYS A 69 -10.79 -0.93 -6.06
CA LYS A 69 -9.99 -1.17 -7.28
C LYS A 69 -8.51 -0.91 -7.02
N VAL A 70 -8.16 0.22 -6.39
CA VAL A 70 -6.79 0.60 -6.04
C VAL A 70 -6.19 -0.40 -5.05
N LYS A 71 -6.89 -0.75 -3.97
CA LYS A 71 -6.39 -1.74 -2.98
C LYS A 71 -6.16 -3.11 -3.60
N ARG A 72 -7.05 -3.57 -4.50
CA ARG A 72 -6.87 -4.86 -5.20
C ARG A 72 -5.65 -4.85 -6.11
N ARG A 73 -5.49 -3.80 -6.94
CA ARG A 73 -4.34 -3.67 -7.83
C ARG A 73 -3.03 -3.58 -7.05
N ALA A 74 -2.99 -2.75 -6.01
CA ALA A 74 -1.82 -2.62 -5.15
C ALA A 74 -1.41 -3.95 -4.52
N TYR A 75 -2.38 -4.71 -4.01
CA TYR A 75 -2.10 -6.03 -3.44
C TYR A 75 -1.60 -7.03 -4.49
N MET A 76 -2.17 -7.04 -5.69
CA MET A 76 -1.72 -7.92 -6.77
C MET A 76 -0.29 -7.61 -7.19
N LEU A 77 0.05 -6.33 -7.36
CA LEU A 77 1.40 -5.89 -7.74
C LEU A 77 2.41 -6.29 -6.67
N ASP A 78 2.18 -5.89 -5.42
CA ASP A 78 3.11 -6.17 -4.32
C ASP A 78 3.29 -7.68 -4.04
N MET A 79 2.26 -8.51 -4.30
CA MET A 79 2.38 -9.98 -4.18
C MET A 79 3.06 -10.62 -5.40
N SER A 80 2.84 -10.09 -6.61
CA SER A 80 3.43 -10.64 -7.83
C SER A 80 4.95 -10.45 -7.90
N LEU A 81 5.45 -9.33 -7.35
CA LEU A 81 6.87 -9.01 -7.26
C LEU A 81 7.62 -10.04 -6.39
N PHE A 82 7.01 -10.48 -5.29
CA PHE A 82 7.59 -11.51 -4.41
C PHE A 82 7.78 -12.87 -5.12
N SER A 83 6.96 -13.18 -6.12
CA SER A 83 7.08 -14.42 -6.91
C SER A 83 8.13 -14.31 -8.03
N MET A 84 8.38 -13.11 -8.56
CA MET A 84 9.36 -12.90 -9.63
C MET A 84 10.79 -13.01 -9.08
N CYS A 85 11.02 -12.49 -7.88
CA CYS A 85 12.32 -12.52 -7.19
C CYS A 85 12.73 -13.93 -6.67
N GLY A 86 11.88 -14.95 -6.87
CA GLY A 86 12.11 -16.35 -6.47
C GLY A 86 12.33 -17.33 -7.62
N LEU A 87 12.44 -16.85 -8.87
CA LEU A 87 12.58 -17.72 -10.04
C LEU A 87 14.05 -18.12 -10.28
N ARG A 88 14.33 -19.40 -10.03
CA ARG A 88 15.52 -20.11 -10.52
C ARG A 88 15.49 -20.10 -12.04
N PHE A 89 16.35 -19.29 -12.65
CA PHE A 89 16.54 -19.28 -14.10
C PHE A 89 17.28 -20.54 -14.55
N GLY A 90 16.54 -21.45 -15.20
CA GLY A 90 17.11 -22.53 -15.99
C GLY A 90 17.42 -22.03 -17.40
N TRP A 91 18.67 -22.24 -17.81
CA TRP A 91 19.25 -22.04 -19.16
C TRP A 91 19.43 -20.58 -19.60
N SER A 92 20.36 -19.94 -18.90
CA SER A 92 21.53 -19.24 -19.44
C SER A 92 21.43 -18.56 -20.80
N SER A 93 21.60 -17.23 -20.79
CA SER A 93 22.06 -16.35 -21.88
C SER A 93 21.04 -15.49 -22.65
N VAL A 94 19.72 -15.67 -22.50
CA VAL A 94 18.74 -14.65 -22.98
C VAL A 94 18.47 -13.57 -21.90
N ILE A 95 18.90 -13.86 -20.68
CA ILE A 95 18.59 -13.15 -19.42
C ILE A 95 19.55 -11.99 -19.11
N GLY A 96 20.58 -11.77 -19.93
CA GLY A 96 21.51 -10.64 -19.75
C GLY A 96 20.98 -9.29 -20.26
N LEU A 97 19.92 -9.27 -21.07
CA LEU A 97 19.46 -8.05 -21.77
C LEU A 97 18.22 -7.38 -21.14
N VAL A 98 17.54 -8.04 -20.21
CA VAL A 98 16.21 -7.60 -19.77
C VAL A 98 16.06 -7.32 -18.25
N PRO A 99 17.10 -7.06 -17.43
CA PRO A 99 16.86 -6.60 -16.05
C PRO A 99 16.09 -5.28 -16.00
N ALA A 100 16.26 -4.39 -17.00
CA ALA A 100 15.59 -3.08 -17.04
C ALA A 100 14.10 -3.13 -17.44
N VAL A 101 13.63 -4.18 -18.13
CA VAL A 101 12.23 -4.21 -18.59
C VAL A 101 11.29 -4.57 -17.43
N GLY A 102 11.75 -5.36 -16.46
CA GLY A 102 11.00 -5.62 -15.23
C GLY A 102 10.67 -4.33 -14.50
N ASP A 103 11.68 -3.51 -14.24
CA ASP A 103 11.54 -2.22 -13.54
C ASP A 103 10.67 -1.21 -14.32
N VAL A 104 10.78 -1.18 -15.65
CA VAL A 104 9.96 -0.29 -16.50
C VAL A 104 8.49 -0.74 -16.51
N LEU A 105 8.23 -2.05 -16.58
CA LEU A 105 6.88 -2.59 -16.49
C LEU A 105 6.28 -2.36 -15.09
N ASP A 106 7.08 -2.49 -14.04
CA ASP A 106 6.63 -2.23 -12.68
C ASP A 106 6.30 -0.76 -12.45
N LEU A 107 7.18 0.14 -12.90
CA LEU A 107 6.94 1.58 -12.92
C LEU A 107 5.64 1.91 -13.67
N PHE A 108 5.40 1.29 -14.83
CA PHE A 108 4.17 1.47 -15.61
C PHE A 108 2.93 1.03 -14.83
N LEU A 109 2.96 -0.15 -14.19
CA LEU A 109 1.85 -0.67 -13.41
C LEU A 109 1.57 0.19 -12.16
N ALA A 110 2.61 0.64 -11.48
CA ALA A 110 2.50 1.54 -10.33
C ALA A 110 1.86 2.89 -10.72
N LEU A 111 2.24 3.43 -11.89
CA LEU A 111 1.61 4.64 -12.45
C LEU A 111 0.12 4.43 -12.78
N MET A 112 -0.26 3.24 -13.26
CA MET A 112 -1.68 2.92 -13.46
C MET A 112 -2.48 2.94 -12.15
N VAL A 113 -1.88 2.53 -11.02
CA VAL A 113 -2.52 2.64 -9.70
C VAL A 113 -2.78 4.10 -9.34
N VAL A 114 -1.80 4.98 -9.55
CA VAL A 114 -1.95 6.44 -9.31
C VAL A 114 -3.00 7.06 -10.22
N ARG A 115 -3.06 6.62 -11.49
CA ARG A 115 -4.07 7.09 -12.43
C ARG A 115 -5.49 6.77 -11.95
N THR A 116 -5.74 5.53 -11.53
CA THR A 116 -7.06 5.15 -10.99
C THR A 116 -7.36 5.83 -9.65
N ALA A 117 -6.36 6.05 -8.80
CA ALA A 117 -6.54 6.83 -7.58
C ALA A 117 -6.91 8.30 -7.89
N SER A 118 -6.39 8.86 -8.99
CA SER A 118 -6.66 10.24 -9.41
C SER A 118 -8.12 10.46 -9.86
N GLU A 119 -8.85 9.40 -10.22
CA GLU A 119 -10.30 9.46 -10.50
C GLU A 119 -11.10 9.93 -9.27
N ALA A 120 -10.56 9.75 -8.05
CA ALA A 120 -11.18 10.21 -6.81
C ALA A 120 -11.00 11.72 -6.52
N SER A 121 -10.53 12.52 -7.50
CA SER A 121 -10.26 13.95 -7.35
C SER A 121 -9.29 14.27 -6.21
N LEU A 122 -8.09 13.69 -6.30
CA LEU A 122 -7.03 13.89 -5.31
C LEU A 122 -6.40 15.28 -5.41
N PRO A 123 -6.02 15.90 -4.27
CA PRO A 123 -5.21 17.11 -4.29
C PRO A 123 -3.81 16.80 -4.84
N SER A 124 -3.19 17.81 -5.45
CA SER A 124 -1.86 17.70 -6.06
C SER A 124 -0.79 17.22 -5.08
N SER A 125 -0.91 17.58 -3.80
CA SER A 125 0.00 17.15 -2.72
C SER A 125 0.00 15.64 -2.51
N ILE A 126 -1.17 14.99 -2.50
CA ILE A 126 -1.28 13.52 -2.32
C ILE A 126 -0.82 12.81 -3.59
N ARG A 127 -1.20 13.31 -4.77
CA ARG A 127 -0.70 12.76 -6.04
C ARG A 127 0.82 12.83 -6.14
N ALA A 128 1.41 13.96 -5.76
CA ALA A 128 2.87 14.13 -5.72
C ALA A 128 3.52 13.14 -4.73
N LYS A 129 2.92 12.92 -3.56
CA LYS A 129 3.39 11.92 -2.60
C LYS A 129 3.35 10.50 -3.20
N MET A 130 2.29 10.14 -3.90
CA MET A 130 2.19 8.81 -4.52
C MET A 130 3.21 8.62 -5.64
N LEU A 131 3.43 9.64 -6.48
CA LEU A 131 4.47 9.61 -7.51
C LEU A 131 5.87 9.53 -6.91
N PHE A 132 6.13 10.26 -5.82
CA PHE A 132 7.40 10.21 -5.12
C PHE A 132 7.70 8.81 -4.58
N ASN A 133 6.70 8.12 -4.02
CA ASN A 133 6.87 6.74 -3.56
C ASN A 133 7.28 5.80 -4.70
N ILE A 134 6.71 5.98 -5.91
CA ILE A 134 7.03 5.17 -7.09
C ILE A 134 8.45 5.47 -7.59
N ILE A 135 8.83 6.75 -7.64
CA ILE A 135 10.18 7.14 -8.06
C ILE A 135 11.22 6.57 -7.10
N LEU A 136 10.97 6.62 -5.79
CA LEU A 136 11.86 6.01 -4.80
C LEU A 136 12.00 4.51 -5.00
N ASP A 137 10.88 3.82 -5.23
CA ASP A 137 10.85 2.38 -5.47
C ASP A 137 11.68 2.01 -6.70
N PHE A 138 11.44 2.70 -7.82
CA PHE A 138 12.22 2.53 -9.04
C PHE A 138 13.72 2.78 -8.82
N LEU A 139 14.10 3.85 -8.09
CA LEU A 139 15.51 4.13 -7.78
C LEU A 139 16.15 3.07 -6.89
N ILE A 140 15.36 2.43 -6.02
CA ILE A 140 15.81 1.34 -5.15
C ILE A 140 15.99 0.06 -5.98
N GLY A 141 15.03 -0.27 -6.85
CA GLY A 141 15.06 -1.43 -7.74
C GLY A 141 16.22 -1.40 -8.74
N LEU A 142 16.68 -0.21 -9.15
CA LEU A 142 17.86 -0.03 -10.01
C LEU A 142 19.18 -0.47 -9.37
N VAL A 143 19.24 -0.71 -8.05
CA VAL A 143 20.48 -1.10 -7.36
C VAL A 143 20.52 -2.62 -7.14
N PRO A 144 21.26 -3.39 -7.98
CA PRO A 144 21.42 -4.83 -7.78
C PRO A 144 22.08 -5.11 -6.41
N PHE A 145 21.72 -6.22 -5.76
CA PHE A 145 22.11 -6.64 -4.40
C PHE A 145 21.47 -5.86 -3.22
N LEU A 146 21.16 -4.57 -3.35
CA LEU A 146 20.34 -3.86 -2.33
C LEU A 146 18.83 -3.97 -2.61
N GLY A 147 18.44 -4.15 -3.88
CA GLY A 147 17.06 -4.28 -4.34
C GLY A 147 16.30 -5.44 -3.67
N ASP A 148 16.87 -6.65 -3.62
CA ASP A 148 16.16 -7.84 -3.10
C ASP A 148 15.65 -7.71 -1.65
N LEU A 149 16.36 -6.94 -0.81
CA LEU A 149 15.97 -6.68 0.58
C LEU A 149 15.10 -5.41 0.73
N ALA A 150 15.30 -4.44 -0.17
CA ALA A 150 14.63 -3.14 -0.12
C ALA A 150 13.27 -3.15 -0.85
N ASP A 151 13.14 -3.84 -1.98
CA ASP A 151 11.87 -4.08 -2.70
C ASP A 151 10.91 -4.91 -1.85
N ALA A 152 11.43 -5.91 -1.13
CA ALA A 152 10.62 -6.68 -0.17
C ALA A 152 10.09 -5.80 0.98
N ALA A 153 10.77 -4.70 1.29
CA ALA A 153 10.45 -3.83 2.42
C ALA A 153 9.62 -2.60 2.03
N TYR A 154 9.75 -2.11 0.79
CA TYR A 154 9.16 -0.86 0.35
C TYR A 154 7.92 -1.05 -0.52
N LYS A 155 6.92 -1.85 -0.11
CA LYS A 155 5.62 -2.03 -0.80
C LYS A 155 4.96 -0.71 -1.27
N CYS A 156 5.35 -0.20 -2.44
CA CYS A 156 5.07 1.17 -2.85
C CYS A 156 3.59 1.33 -3.18
N ASN A 157 3.00 0.31 -3.81
CA ASN A 157 1.60 0.33 -4.21
C ASN A 157 0.69 0.23 -2.97
N THR A 158 1.01 -0.61 -1.99
CA THR A 158 0.29 -0.64 -0.71
C THR A 158 0.36 0.71 0.01
N ARG A 159 1.52 1.37 0.06
CA ARG A 159 1.63 2.72 0.67
C ARG A 159 0.78 3.74 -0.06
N ASN A 160 0.75 3.68 -1.38
CA ASN A 160 -0.08 4.54 -2.23
C ASN A 160 -1.58 4.30 -1.98
N ALA A 161 -1.99 3.04 -1.85
CA ALA A 161 -3.36 2.69 -1.49
C ALA A 161 -3.75 3.19 -0.08
N ILE A 162 -2.83 3.10 0.89
CA ILE A 162 -3.05 3.64 2.25
C ILE A 162 -3.14 5.18 2.23
N ALA A 163 -2.32 5.85 1.43
CA ALA A 163 -2.38 7.31 1.28
C ALA A 163 -3.75 7.76 0.73
N LEU A 164 -4.25 7.06 -0.29
CA LEU A 164 -5.60 7.26 -0.83
C LEU A 164 -6.67 7.01 0.24
N GLU A 165 -6.60 5.88 0.94
CA GLU A 165 -7.55 5.53 2.00
C GLU A 165 -7.62 6.60 3.10
N ASN A 166 -6.47 7.08 3.56
CA ASN A 166 -6.40 8.11 4.58
C ASN A 166 -6.97 9.45 4.11
N TYR A 167 -6.77 9.80 2.84
CA TYR A 167 -7.38 10.99 2.25
C TYR A 167 -8.90 10.85 2.17
N LEU A 168 -9.39 9.73 1.62
CA LEU A 168 -10.83 9.47 1.51
C LEU A 168 -11.50 9.39 2.88
N ARG A 169 -10.84 8.83 3.89
CA ARG A 169 -11.34 8.80 5.27
C ARG A 169 -11.56 10.22 5.82
N LYS A 170 -10.58 11.12 5.64
CA LYS A 170 -10.73 12.53 6.05
C LYS A 170 -11.90 13.21 5.33
N ARG A 171 -11.99 13.02 4.01
CA ARG A 171 -13.09 13.56 3.20
C ARG A 171 -14.45 13.00 3.62
N GLY A 172 -14.54 11.70 3.90
CA GLY A 172 -15.76 11.05 4.38
C GLY A 172 -16.20 11.59 5.74
N GLN A 173 -15.26 11.81 6.67
CA GLN A 173 -15.54 12.46 7.95
C GLN A 173 -16.06 13.89 7.77
N GLU A 174 -15.49 14.66 6.84
CA GLU A 174 -15.99 16.00 6.51
C GLU A 174 -17.41 15.97 5.93
N ASN A 175 -17.71 15.00 5.05
CA ASN A 175 -19.04 14.83 4.49
C ASN A 175 -20.07 14.50 5.59
N ILE A 176 -19.74 13.61 6.52
CA ILE A 176 -20.59 13.27 7.67
C ILE A 176 -20.81 14.48 8.59
N ARG A 177 -19.75 15.25 8.86
CA ARG A 177 -19.86 16.48 9.65
C ARG A 177 -20.80 17.50 9.00
N LYS A 178 -20.73 17.63 7.68
CA LYS A 178 -21.63 18.53 6.90
C LYS A 178 -23.07 18.05 6.88
N SER A 179 -23.33 16.74 6.92
CA SER A 179 -24.70 16.21 6.95
C SER A 179 -25.36 16.31 8.33
N GLY A 180 -24.61 16.67 9.38
CA GLY A 180 -25.14 16.79 10.75
C GLY A 180 -25.48 15.45 11.40
N ILE A 181 -25.11 14.33 10.78
CA ILE A 181 -25.36 12.97 11.28
C ILE A 181 -24.21 12.60 12.23
N PRO A 182 -24.47 11.99 13.40
CA PRO A 182 -23.41 11.48 14.26
C PRO A 182 -22.56 10.45 13.48
N ALA A 183 -21.23 10.61 13.56
CA ALA A 183 -20.33 9.77 12.79
C ALA A 183 -20.44 8.30 13.24
N PRO A 184 -20.78 7.36 12.33
CA PRO A 184 -20.77 5.95 12.67
C PRO A 184 -19.35 5.51 13.01
N PRO A 185 -19.19 4.48 13.87
CA PRO A 185 -17.86 3.97 14.23
C PRO A 185 -17.12 3.51 12.97
N ASP A 186 -15.86 3.93 12.83
CA ASP A 186 -15.01 3.54 11.70
C ASP A 186 -14.46 2.13 11.91
N LEU A 187 -15.17 1.14 11.38
CA LEU A 187 -14.79 -0.29 11.44
C LEU A 187 -13.54 -0.63 10.60
N SER A 188 -12.96 0.34 9.87
CA SER A 188 -11.73 0.13 9.10
C SER A 188 -10.45 0.32 9.93
N LEU A 189 -10.58 0.88 11.13
CA LEU A 189 -9.49 1.08 12.07
C LEU A 189 -9.38 -0.14 13.02
N PRO A 190 -8.16 -0.53 13.40
CA PRO A 190 -7.98 -1.54 14.44
C PRO A 190 -8.54 -1.02 15.78
N GLU A 191 -9.21 -1.91 16.52
CA GLU A 191 -9.68 -1.67 17.90
C GLU A 191 -8.51 -1.35 18.87
#